data_AF-A0A1W9LWS5-F1
#
_entry.id   AF-A0A1W9LWS5-F1
#
_cell.length_a   1.000
_cell.length_b   1.000
_cell.length_c   1.000
_cell.angle_alpha   90.00
_cell.angle_beta   90.00
_cell.angle_gamma   90.00
#
_symmetry.space_group_name_H-M   'P 1'
#
loop_
_entity.id
_entity.type
_entity.pdbx_description
1 polymer ?
#
loop_
_entity_poly.entity_id
_entity_poly.type
_entity_poly.pdbx_seq_one_letter_code
_entity_poly.pdbx_strand_id
1 'polypeptide(L)'
;MNNHPVYSHDRKGDILYISFSPGEKEKTAVKLTYDILLRFNRAEKRAIGITILNYSDMIKDTERRQQNYYIPLDGLDDLEPDWQEDVIETLKRPPANYEVEFAVDNVMGPSVRFEHFDSFLIQEKTQRMAA
;
A
#
# COMPACT_ATOMS: atom_id res chain seq x y z
N MET A 1 -13.80 -17.00 1.45
CA MET A 1 -12.73 -16.96 2.46
C MET A 1 -12.52 -15.50 2.80
N ASN A 2 -12.67 -15.13 4.08
CA ASN A 2 -12.40 -13.76 4.54
C ASN A 2 -10.88 -13.57 4.54
N ASN A 3 -10.30 -13.21 3.39
CA ASN A 3 -8.87 -12.94 3.29
C ASN A 3 -8.61 -11.51 3.79
N HIS A 4 -8.58 -11.36 5.10
CA HIS A 4 -8.01 -10.16 5.71
C HIS A 4 -6.53 -10.08 5.34
N PRO A 5 -5.99 -8.88 5.05
CA PRO A 5 -4.59 -8.74 4.72
C PRO A 5 -3.69 -9.15 5.88
N VAL A 6 -2.56 -9.77 5.56
CA VAL A 6 -1.54 -10.16 6.54
C VAL A 6 -0.43 -9.12 6.55
N TYR A 7 -0.10 -8.64 7.75
CA TYR A 7 0.89 -7.61 7.98
C TYR A 7 2.17 -8.24 8.53
N SER A 8 3.33 -7.82 8.03
CA SER A 8 4.64 -8.22 8.54
C SER A 8 5.58 -7.01 8.56
N HIS A 9 6.24 -6.77 9.68
CA HIS A 9 7.11 -5.60 9.86
C HIS A 9 8.57 -6.06 10.06
N ASP A 10 9.45 -5.76 9.09
CA ASP A 10 10.89 -5.84 9.29
C ASP A 10 11.37 -4.55 9.97
N ARG A 11 11.52 -4.64 11.29
CA ARG A 11 11.96 -3.51 12.13
C ARG A 11 13.39 -3.05 11.85
N LYS A 12 14.24 -3.93 11.33
CA LYS A 12 15.64 -3.58 11.08
C LYS A 12 15.75 -2.72 9.82
N GLY A 13 14.93 -3.02 8.81
CA GLY A 13 14.83 -2.26 7.57
C GLY A 13 13.82 -1.11 7.59
N ASP A 14 12.98 -1.02 8.62
CA ASP A 14 11.81 -0.14 8.68
C ASP A 14 10.85 -0.35 7.49
N ILE A 15 10.51 -1.62 7.24
CA ILE A 15 9.69 -2.05 6.11
C ILE A 15 8.41 -2.72 6.61
N LEU A 16 7.26 -2.22 6.16
CA LEU A 16 5.96 -2.88 6.34
C LEU A 16 5.57 -3.61 5.05
N TYR A 17 5.30 -4.91 5.18
CA TYR A 17 4.72 -5.75 4.14
C TYR A 17 3.24 -5.98 4.44
N ILE A 18 2.40 -5.66 3.47
CA ILE A 18 0.97 -5.98 3.47
C ILE A 18 0.75 -7.06 2.40
N SER A 19 0.28 -8.24 2.79
CA SER A 19 0.02 -9.35 1.88
C SER A 19 -1.47 -9.63 1.79
N PHE A 20 -2.02 -9.55 0.58
CA PHE A 20 -3.42 -9.86 0.31
C PHE A 20 -3.64 -11.31 -0.12
N SER A 21 -2.57 -12.00 -0.52
CA SER A 21 -2.59 -13.40 -0.94
C SER A 21 -1.36 -14.11 -0.36
N PRO A 22 -1.37 -14.41 0.96
CA PRO A 22 -0.23 -15.05 1.62
C PRO A 22 0.13 -16.37 0.97
N GLY A 23 1.41 -16.56 0.64
CA GLY A 23 1.92 -17.75 -0.02
C GLY A 23 1.87 -17.72 -1.56
N GLU A 24 1.17 -16.76 -2.16
CA GLU A 24 1.28 -16.50 -3.59
C GLU A 24 2.60 -15.80 -3.90
N LYS A 25 3.35 -16.32 -4.87
CA LYS A 25 4.57 -15.66 -5.34
C LYS A 25 4.21 -14.48 -6.23
N GLU A 26 4.73 -13.32 -5.88
CA GLU A 26 4.63 -12.12 -6.70
C GLU A 26 5.24 -12.32 -8.08
N LYS A 27 4.49 -11.92 -9.12
CA LYS A 27 4.93 -12.01 -10.52
C LYS A 27 5.45 -10.67 -11.04
N THR A 28 5.04 -9.57 -10.42
CA THR A 28 5.30 -8.20 -10.86
C THR A 28 5.29 -7.27 -9.67
N ALA A 29 6.21 -6.31 -9.66
CA ALA A 29 6.26 -5.23 -8.69
C ALA A 29 6.53 -3.91 -9.41
N VAL A 30 5.82 -2.85 -9.02
CA VAL A 30 6.00 -1.49 -9.54
C VAL A 30 6.12 -0.51 -8.40
N LYS A 31 6.85 0.58 -8.63
CA LYS A 31 6.88 1.72 -7.72
C LYS A 31 5.60 2.52 -7.89
N LEU A 32 4.93 2.76 -6.77
CA LEU A 32 3.86 3.74 -6.67
C LEU A 32 4.42 5.10 -6.29
N THR A 33 5.41 5.09 -5.39
CA THR A 33 6.24 6.23 -5.01
C THR A 33 7.66 5.73 -4.74
N TYR A 34 8.55 6.62 -4.27
CA TYR A 34 9.87 6.21 -3.77
C TYR A 34 9.79 5.17 -2.63
N ASP A 35 8.80 5.30 -1.74
CA ASP A 35 8.66 4.48 -0.53
C ASP A 35 7.60 3.38 -0.64
N ILE A 36 6.77 3.38 -1.69
CA ILE A 36 5.65 2.45 -1.82
C ILE A 36 5.80 1.60 -3.08
N LEU A 37 5.71 0.28 -2.91
CA LEU A 37 5.69 -0.69 -4.00
C LEU A 37 4.35 -1.43 -4.03
N LEU A 38 3.77 -1.54 -5.22
CA LEU A 38 2.65 -2.45 -5.49
C LEU A 38 3.17 -3.75 -6.08
N ARG A 39 2.82 -4.87 -5.45
CA ARG A 39 3.04 -6.22 -5.97
C ARG A 39 1.72 -6.78 -6.46
N PHE A 40 1.66 -7.23 -7.71
CA PHE A 40 0.40 -7.64 -8.31
C PHE A 40 0.57 -8.70 -9.40
N ASN A 41 -0.53 -9.38 -9.70
CA ASN A 41 -0.67 -10.24 -10.87
C ASN A 41 -1.29 -9.40 -12.00
N ARG A 42 -0.46 -8.99 -12.96
CA ARG A 42 -0.88 -8.12 -14.07
C ARG A 42 -1.98 -8.75 -14.94
N ALA A 43 -1.87 -10.04 -15.23
CA ALA A 43 -2.86 -10.75 -16.05
C ALA A 43 -4.26 -10.77 -15.41
N GLU A 44 -4.30 -10.82 -14.07
CA GLU A 44 -5.55 -10.81 -13.30
C GLU A 44 -5.97 -9.40 -12.83
N LYS A 45 -5.12 -8.40 -13.03
CA LYS A 45 -5.25 -7.04 -12.46
C LYS A 45 -5.59 -7.07 -10.97
N ARG A 46 -4.88 -7.92 -10.23
CA ARG A 46 -5.15 -8.23 -8.82
C ARG A 46 -3.91 -8.00 -7.96
N ALA A 47 -4.08 -7.23 -6.89
CA ALA A 47 -3.00 -6.99 -5.94
C ALA A 47 -2.67 -8.26 -5.15
N ILE A 48 -1.37 -8.52 -5.01
CA ILE A 48 -0.79 -9.57 -4.17
C ILE A 48 -0.32 -8.97 -2.85
N GLY A 49 0.20 -7.74 -2.88
CA GLY A 49 0.61 -7.02 -1.68
C GLY A 49 1.10 -5.61 -1.93
N ILE A 50 1.28 -4.87 -0.84
CA ILE A 50 1.94 -3.56 -0.83
C ILE A 50 3.19 -3.70 0.05
N THR A 51 4.26 -3.00 -0.32
CA THR A 51 5.45 -2.84 0.52
C THR A 51 5.65 -1.36 0.76
N ILE A 52 5.85 -0.99 2.02
CA ILE A 52 6.12 0.38 2.45
C ILE A 52 7.50 0.40 3.08
N LEU A 53 8.39 1.20 2.51
CA LEU A 53 9.70 1.53 3.04
C LEU A 53 9.58 2.75 3.96
N ASN A 54 10.57 2.93 4.84
CA ASN A 54 10.59 4.05 5.80
C ASN A 54 9.25 4.20 6.53
N TYR A 55 8.65 3.05 6.89
CA TYR A 55 7.28 2.96 7.38
C TYR A 55 7.05 3.86 8.61
N SER A 56 8.01 3.89 9.53
CA SER A 56 7.93 4.68 10.75
C SER A 56 7.81 6.18 10.47
N ASP A 57 8.44 6.68 9.40
CA ASP A 57 8.36 8.10 9.03
C ASP A 57 7.06 8.42 8.29
N MET A 58 6.61 7.52 7.40
CA MET A 58 5.33 7.68 6.71
C MET A 58 4.13 7.74 7.67
N ILE A 59 4.18 6.99 8.77
CA ILE A 59 3.18 7.07 9.84
C ILE A 59 3.19 8.44 10.50
N LYS A 60 4.35 8.92 10.95
CA LYS A 60 4.46 10.23 11.64
C LYS A 60 3.95 11.36 10.74
N ASP A 61 4.24 11.28 9.44
CA ASP A 61 3.76 12.27 8.49
C ASP A 61 2.24 12.17 8.27
N THR A 62 1.67 10.97 8.20
CA THR A 62 0.22 10.75 8.11
C THR A 62 -0.51 11.29 9.36
N GLU A 63 0.01 11.00 10.56
CA GLU A 63 -0.51 11.50 11.84
C GLU A 63 -0.46 13.03 11.88
N ARG A 64 0.68 13.63 11.50
CA ARG A 64 0.87 15.08 11.46
C ARG A 64 -0.06 15.78 10.47
N ARG A 65 -0.36 15.13 9.33
CA ARG A 65 -1.21 15.67 8.26
C ARG A 65 -2.71 15.38 8.45
N GLN A 66 -3.10 14.83 9.60
CA GLN A 66 -4.50 14.63 10.02
C GLN A 66 -5.33 13.69 9.13
N GLN A 67 -4.81 12.48 8.84
CA GLN A 67 -5.50 11.32 8.22
C GLN A 67 -6.17 11.52 6.83
N ASN A 68 -6.44 12.74 6.36
CA ASN A 68 -7.04 13.04 5.05
C ASN A 68 -6.00 13.33 3.96
N TYR A 69 -4.76 12.89 4.16
CA TYR A 69 -3.68 13.17 3.21
C TYR A 69 -3.62 12.11 2.11
N TYR A 70 -3.76 12.57 0.87
CA TYR A 70 -3.55 11.77 -0.33
C TYR A 70 -2.08 11.83 -0.74
N ILE A 71 -1.50 10.66 -0.98
CA ILE A 71 -0.12 10.48 -1.46
C ILE A 71 -0.17 10.43 -2.99
N PRO A 72 0.47 11.39 -3.70
CA PRO A 72 0.58 11.35 -5.15
C PRO A 72 1.33 10.10 -5.61
N LEU A 73 0.87 9.48 -6.72
CA LEU A 73 1.50 8.30 -7.30
C LEU A 73 2.49 8.68 -8.40
N ASP A 74 3.53 9.44 -8.04
CA ASP A 74 4.56 9.94 -8.96
C ASP A 74 5.32 8.82 -9.68
N GLY A 75 5.40 7.63 -9.09
CA GLY A 75 5.99 6.45 -9.74
C GLY A 75 5.25 5.96 -11.00
N LEU A 76 4.00 6.41 -11.24
CA LEU A 76 3.27 6.07 -12.46
C LEU A 76 3.84 6.78 -13.69
N ASP A 77 4.43 7.96 -13.54
CA ASP A 77 4.96 8.75 -14.66
C ASP A 77 6.12 8.04 -15.38
N ASP A 78 6.81 7.14 -14.67
CA ASP A 78 7.91 6.32 -15.19
C ASP A 78 7.42 5.08 -15.97
N LEU A 79 6.11 4.79 -15.97
CA LEU A 79 5.52 3.62 -16.60
C LEU A 79 4.95 3.93 -17.98
N GLU A 80 4.96 2.94 -18.88
CA GLU A 80 4.23 3.02 -20.14
C GLU A 80 2.70 3.12 -19.88
N PRO A 81 1.93 3.75 -20.79
CA PRO A 81 0.50 4.04 -20.53
C PRO A 81 -0.36 2.83 -20.20
N ASP A 82 -0.10 1.68 -20.83
CA ASP A 82 -0.82 0.42 -20.56
C ASP A 82 -0.52 -0.12 -19.15
N TRP A 83 0.71 0.06 -18.66
CA TRP A 83 1.11 -0.27 -17.30
C TRP A 83 0.46 0.66 -16.28
N GLN A 84 0.39 1.96 -16.56
CA GLN A 84 -0.31 2.91 -15.70
C GLN A 84 -1.77 2.50 -15.51
N GLU A 85 -2.47 2.16 -16.59
CA GLU A 85 -3.85 1.71 -16.55
C GLU A 85 -4.01 0.43 -15.72
N ASP A 86 -3.14 -0.57 -15.92
CA ASP A 86 -3.19 -1.83 -15.17
C ASP A 86 -2.96 -1.63 -13.66
N VAL A 87 -2.06 -0.73 -13.29
CA VAL A 87 -1.78 -0.39 -11.89
C VAL A 87 -2.97 0.33 -11.26
N ILE A 88 -3.51 1.34 -11.93
CA ILE A 88 -4.70 2.07 -11.48
C ILE A 88 -5.89 1.13 -11.31
N GLU A 89 -6.15 0.26 -12.28
CA GLU A 89 -7.22 -0.74 -12.20
C GLU A 89 -7.00 -1.72 -11.05
N THR A 90 -5.76 -2.11 -10.79
CA THR A 90 -5.41 -2.98 -9.67
C THR A 90 -5.68 -2.31 -8.32
N LEU A 91 -5.35 -1.03 -8.16
CA LEU A 91 -5.58 -0.28 -6.91
C LEU A 91 -7.06 -0.05 -6.61
N LYS A 92 -7.89 0.14 -7.65
CA LYS A 92 -9.35 0.35 -7.51
C LYS A 92 -10.12 -0.91 -7.14
N ARG A 93 -9.50 -2.10 -7.25
CA ARG A 93 -10.16 -3.39 -7.09
C ARG A 93 -9.73 -4.09 -5.80
N PRO A 94 -10.57 -4.99 -5.28
CA PRO A 94 -10.14 -5.94 -4.27
C PRO A 94 -8.92 -6.74 -4.74
N PRO A 95 -7.95 -7.01 -3.85
CA PRO A 95 -7.97 -6.68 -2.43
C PRO A 95 -7.33 -5.33 -2.07
N ALA A 96 -6.76 -4.58 -3.03
CA ALA A 96 -6.05 -3.34 -2.73
C ALA A 96 -6.95 -2.27 -2.13
N ASN A 97 -8.15 -2.11 -2.69
CA ASN A 97 -9.11 -1.09 -2.24
C ASN A 97 -9.70 -1.33 -0.84
N TYR A 98 -9.31 -2.42 -0.16
CA TYR A 98 -9.60 -2.62 1.26
C TYR A 98 -8.65 -1.84 2.16
N GLU A 99 -7.45 -1.51 1.68
CA GLU A 99 -6.42 -0.81 2.45
C GLU A 99 -6.10 0.58 1.93
N VAL A 100 -6.33 0.81 0.62
CA VAL A 100 -6.10 2.10 -0.01
C VAL A 100 -7.35 2.64 -0.70
N GLU A 101 -7.63 3.92 -0.51
CA GLU A 101 -8.57 4.67 -1.33
C GLU A 101 -7.80 5.32 -2.48
N PHE A 102 -8.16 4.99 -3.72
CA PHE A 102 -7.63 5.64 -4.91
C PHE A 102 -8.47 6.86 -5.28
N ALA A 103 -7.82 7.98 -5.57
CA ALA A 103 -8.46 9.19 -6.07
C ALA A 103 -7.67 9.79 -7.24
N VAL A 104 -8.37 10.53 -8.09
CA VAL A 104 -7.75 11.41 -9.10
C VAL A 104 -8.18 12.82 -8.79
N ASP A 105 -7.21 13.68 -8.50
CA ASP A 105 -7.44 15.09 -8.27
C ASP A 105 -6.92 15.90 -9.47
N ASN A 106 -7.62 16.98 -9.83
CA ASN A 106 -7.26 17.80 -11.00
C ASN A 106 -5.96 18.59 -10.82
N VAL A 107 -5.44 18.70 -9.59
CA VAL A 107 -4.20 19.42 -9.26
C VAL A 107 -3.05 18.43 -9.00
N MET A 108 -3.32 17.32 -8.32
CA MET A 108 -2.27 16.36 -7.91
C MET A 108 -2.15 15.11 -8.80
N GLY A 109 -3.12 14.84 -9.68
CA GLY A 109 -3.16 13.62 -10.48
C GLY A 109 -3.60 12.38 -9.68
N PRO A 110 -3.21 11.17 -10.12
CA PRO A 110 -3.51 9.93 -9.41
C PRO A 110 -2.87 9.90 -8.02
N SER A 111 -3.65 9.53 -7.01
CA SER A 111 -3.20 9.51 -5.62
C SER A 111 -3.88 8.40 -4.82
N VAL A 112 -3.29 8.03 -3.68
CA VAL A 112 -3.88 7.08 -2.73
C VAL A 112 -3.88 7.61 -1.30
N ARG A 113 -4.88 7.22 -0.53
CA ARG A 113 -4.90 7.34 0.93
C ARG A 113 -4.96 5.95 1.53
N PHE A 114 -4.36 5.75 2.70
CA PHE A 114 -4.45 4.48 3.42
C PHE A 114 -5.40 4.62 4.62
N GLU A 115 -6.26 3.62 4.82
CA GLU A 115 -7.35 3.69 5.81
C GLU A 115 -6.98 3.12 7.19
N HIS A 116 -6.04 2.17 7.27
CA HIS A 116 -5.89 1.33 8.48
C HIS A 116 -4.51 1.36 9.15
N PHE A 117 -3.68 2.36 8.87
CA PHE A 117 -2.32 2.42 9.41
C PHE A 117 -2.23 2.42 10.94
N ASP A 118 -3.08 3.19 11.61
CA ASP A 118 -3.02 3.35 13.06
C ASP A 118 -3.47 2.08 13.79
N SER A 119 -4.40 1.33 13.19
CA SER A 119 -4.93 0.08 13.75
C SER A 119 -3.85 -0.98 13.90
N PHE A 120 -2.92 -1.07 12.93
CA PHE A 120 -1.77 -1.99 13.02
C PHE A 120 -0.84 -1.62 14.18
N LEU A 121 -0.49 -0.34 14.33
CA LEU A 121 0.40 0.12 15.41
C LEU A 121 -0.20 -0.13 16.79
N ILE A 122 -1.51 0.06 16.94
CA ILE A 122 -2.24 -0.24 18.17
C ILE A 122 -2.16 -1.75 18.48
N GLN A 123 -2.39 -2.61 17.48
CA GLN A 123 -2.29 -4.06 17.65
C GLN A 123 -0.86 -4.48 18.01
N GLU A 124 0.16 -3.95 17.35
CA GLU A 124 1.57 -4.27 17.63
C GLU A 124 1.97 -3.82 19.04
N LYS A 125 1.59 -2.60 19.44
CA LYS A 125 1.83 -2.09 20.81
C LYS A 125 1.15 -2.96 21.86
N THR A 126 -0.09 -3.40 21.60
CA THR A 126 -0.86 -4.23 22.52
C THR A 126 -0.26 -5.63 22.68
N GLN A 127 0.17 -6.26 21.59
CA GLN A 127 0.82 -7.58 21.63
C GLN A 127 2.15 -7.55 22.40
N ARG A 128 2.87 -6.43 22.38
CA ARG A 128 4.12 -6.24 23.15
C ARG A 128 3.89 -6.07 24.66
N MET A 129 2.74 -5.56 25.08
CA MET A 129 2.43 -5.43 26.52
C MET A 129 1.98 -6.76 27.14
N ALA A 130 1.60 -7.73 26.31
CA ALA A 130 1.12 -9.03 26.72
C ALA A 130 2.20 -10.13 26.70
N ALA A 131 3.42 -9.81 26.26
CA ALA A 131 4.57 -10.72 26.14
C ALA A 131 5.68 -10.34 27.12
#